data_AF-A0A9Q3BTY4-F1
#
_entry.id   AF-A0A9Q3BTY4-F1
#
_cell.length_a   1.000
_cell.length_b   1.000
_cell.length_c   1.000
_cell.angle_alpha   90.00
_cell.angle_beta   90.00
_cell.angle_gamma   90.00
#
_symmetry.space_group_name_H-M   'P 1'
#
loop_
_entity.id
_entity.type
_entity.pdbx_description
1 polymer ?
#
loop_
_entity_poly.entity_id
_entity_poly.type
_entity_poly.pdbx_seq_one_letter_code
_entity_poly.pdbx_strand_id
1 'polypeptide(L)'
;MWLYIHVDDIAILSSDASVFKKEIAGEFEINDIDPSDLMLGVKITRTDLSITLYQQHFTEAFLDFYGLSKCKPASTPLLPNVHMSPTTEDEIEKLKLLVVNYCSEIGSIKYLSTATRPDLLQIVSSLLQFLENPEIQHWNAFLHVLRYLKGTQDMGLIYSINGALGIKAYSDADWDNCQQTRHSVTGYLATFDDSLALWKT
;
A
#
# COMPACT_ATOMS: atom_id res chain seq x y z
N MET A 1 11.48 11.72 23.55
CA MET A 1 12.10 10.93 22.47
C MET A 1 11.31 9.64 22.33
N TRP A 2 10.89 9.31 21.11
CA TRP A 2 10.25 8.06 20.77
C TRP A 2 11.13 7.30 19.79
N LEU A 3 11.14 5.98 19.91
CA LEU A 3 11.89 5.09 19.04
C LEU A 3 10.92 4.12 18.40
N TYR A 4 10.99 4.02 17.08
CA TYR A 4 10.37 2.95 16.32
C TYR A 4 11.49 2.07 15.79
N ILE A 5 11.43 0.77 16.09
CA ILE A 5 12.45 -0.20 15.71
C ILE A 5 11.77 -1.26 14.86
N HIS A 6 12.31 -1.51 13.67
CA HIS A 6 11.91 -2.57 12.78
C HIS A 6 13.15 -3.38 12.38
N VAL A 7 13.38 -4.49 13.08
CA VAL A 7 14.57 -5.33 12.89
C VAL A 7 15.85 -4.50 13.05
N ASP A 8 16.53 -4.16 11.96
CA ASP A 8 17.77 -3.37 11.88
C ASP A 8 17.51 -1.88 11.60
N ASP A 9 16.30 -1.50 11.18
CA ASP A 9 15.92 -0.12 10.93
C ASP A 9 15.42 0.55 12.23
N ILE A 10 15.93 1.76 12.51
CA ILE A 10 15.52 2.57 13.67
C ILE A 10 15.08 3.96 13.22
N ALA A 11 13.83 4.30 13.49
CA ALA A 11 13.33 5.67 13.36
C ALA A 11 13.29 6.36 14.73
N ILE A 12 14.01 7.49 14.84
CA ILE A 12 14.06 8.31 16.06
C ILE A 12 13.15 9.52 15.87
N LEU A 13 12.14 9.67 16.74
CA LEU A 13 11.29 10.84 16.79
C LEU A 13 11.63 11.66 18.04
N SER A 14 12.40 12.72 17.84
CA SER A 14 12.83 13.64 18.90
C SER A 14 13.02 15.04 18.34
N SER A 15 12.85 16.06 19.17
CA SER A 15 13.25 17.44 18.84
C SER A 15 14.77 17.58 18.72
N ASP A 16 15.50 16.78 19.51
CA ASP A 16 16.95 16.62 19.43
C ASP A 16 17.30 15.14 19.68
N ALA A 17 17.96 14.51 18.72
CA ALA A 17 18.41 13.12 18.78
C ALA A 17 19.94 12.99 18.84
N SER A 18 20.68 14.11 18.88
CA SER A 18 22.13 14.14 18.74
C SER A 18 22.85 13.33 19.83
N VAL A 19 22.44 13.48 21.09
CA VAL A 19 23.02 12.76 22.23
C VAL A 19 22.81 11.26 22.07
N PHE A 20 21.59 10.84 21.77
CA PHE A 20 21.24 9.42 21.62
C PHE A 20 21.96 8.78 20.43
N LYS A 21 22.01 9.48 19.28
CA LYS A 21 22.77 9.03 18.11
C LYS A 21 24.24 8.81 18.45
N LYS A 22 24.84 9.72 19.22
CA LYS A 22 26.25 9.62 19.66
C LYS A 22 26.49 8.44 20.60
N GLU A 23 25.57 8.20 21.54
CA GLU A 23 25.68 7.07 22.48
C GLU A 23 25.55 5.73 21.75
N ILE A 24 24.56 5.55 20.87
CA ILE A 24 24.45 4.30 20.10
C ILE A 24 25.64 4.13 19.17
N ALA A 25 26.15 5.19 18.54
CA ALA A 25 27.29 5.07 17.63
C ALA A 25 28.59 4.70 18.37
N GLY A 26 28.63 4.84 19.70
CA GLY A 26 29.72 4.36 20.53
C GLY A 26 29.67 2.85 20.80
N GLU A 27 28.49 2.24 20.77
CA GLU A 27 28.27 0.83 21.09
C GLU A 27 28.03 -0.03 19.83
N PHE A 28 27.53 0.56 18.75
CA PHE A 28 27.14 -0.13 17.51
C PHE A 28 27.63 0.62 16.27
N GLU A 29 27.90 -0.13 15.20
CA GLU A 29 28.14 0.44 13.88
C GLU A 29 26.79 0.88 13.29
N ILE A 30 26.56 2.20 13.23
CA ILE A 30 25.32 2.78 12.67
C ILE A 30 25.63 3.47 11.35
N ASN A 31 24.81 3.20 10.35
CA ASN A 31 24.67 4.07 9.19
C ASN A 31 23.57 5.09 9.49
N ASP A 32 23.94 6.34 9.75
CA ASP A 32 22.95 7.41 9.92
C ASP A 32 22.41 7.81 8.55
N ILE A 33 21.14 7.48 8.33
CA ILE A 33 20.43 7.70 7.07
C ILE A 33 19.76 9.10 7.15
N ASP A 34 19.86 9.90 6.09
CA ASP A 34 19.52 11.33 6.09
C ASP A 34 17.99 11.55 6.24
N PRO A 35 17.51 12.73 6.71
CA PRO A 35 16.08 13.00 6.92
C PRO A 35 15.17 12.90 5.68
N SER A 36 15.75 12.78 4.49
CA SER A 36 15.07 12.66 3.19
C SER A 36 14.80 11.22 2.74
N ASP A 37 15.14 10.24 3.58
CA ASP A 37 15.40 8.89 3.12
C ASP A 37 14.26 7.90 3.40
N LEU A 38 14.39 6.75 2.75
CA LEU A 38 13.45 5.65 2.76
C LEU A 38 13.47 4.95 4.12
N MET A 39 12.32 4.87 4.78
CA MET A 39 12.11 3.99 5.94
C MET A 39 11.27 2.81 5.47
N LEU A 40 11.82 1.59 5.51
CA LEU A 40 11.15 0.37 5.03
C LEU A 40 10.69 0.43 3.56
N GLY A 41 11.23 1.33 2.73
CA GLY A 41 10.75 1.56 1.37
C GLY A 41 9.58 2.56 1.27
N VAL A 42 9.29 3.30 2.34
CA VAL A 42 8.42 4.49 2.35
C VAL A 42 9.28 5.74 2.34
N LYS A 43 9.09 6.60 1.34
CA LYS A 43 9.79 7.89 1.30
C LYS A 43 9.06 8.89 2.19
N ILE A 44 9.82 9.57 3.03
CA ILE A 44 9.31 10.56 3.98
C ILE A 44 9.83 11.93 3.58
N THR A 45 8.94 12.88 3.32
CA THR A 45 9.31 14.29 3.14
C THR A 45 8.65 15.12 4.22
N ARG A 46 9.41 16.06 4.78
CA ARG A 46 8.97 16.91 5.89
C ARG A 46 9.00 18.37 5.47
N THR A 47 7.98 19.09 5.89
CA THR A 47 7.92 20.55 5.89
C THR A 47 7.67 21.01 7.31
N ASP A 48 7.75 22.32 7.58
CA ASP A 48 7.48 22.87 8.92
C ASP A 48 6.05 22.59 9.41
N LEU A 49 5.13 22.30 8.49
CA LEU A 49 3.70 22.13 8.76
C LEU A 49 3.17 20.74 8.46
N SER A 50 3.93 19.88 7.79
CA SER A 50 3.43 18.57 7.39
C SER A 50 4.52 17.52 7.16
N ILE A 51 4.12 16.26 7.27
CA ILE A 51 4.90 15.08 6.88
C ILE A 51 4.13 14.39 5.76
N THR A 52 4.82 14.06 4.67
CA THR A 52 4.23 13.31 3.55
C THR A 52 4.94 11.96 3.42
N LEU A 53 4.14 10.88 3.33
CA LEU A 53 4.58 9.51 3.13
C LEU A 53 4.14 9.04 1.74
N TYR A 54 5.07 8.61 0.88
CA TYR A 54 4.74 8.17 -0.47
C TYR A 54 5.73 7.13 -1.00
N GLN A 55 5.29 6.36 -2.00
CA GLN A 55 6.03 5.22 -2.56
C GLN A 55 6.08 5.27 -4.09
N GLN A 56 6.30 6.48 -4.63
CA GLN A 56 6.39 6.71 -6.07
C GLN A 56 7.47 5.84 -6.73
N HIS A 57 8.66 5.80 -6.14
CA HIS A 57 9.80 5.00 -6.64
C HIS A 57 9.46 3.50 -6.76
N PHE A 58 8.73 2.95 -5.79
CA PHE A 58 8.26 1.56 -5.82
C PHE A 58 7.29 1.34 -6.99
N THR A 59 6.32 2.26 -7.13
CA THR A 59 5.32 2.22 -8.20
C THR A 59 5.95 2.31 -9.59
N GLU A 60 6.94 3.19 -9.77
CA GLU A 60 7.70 3.35 -11.01
C GLU A 60 8.48 2.08 -11.37
N ALA A 61 9.21 1.51 -10.41
CA ALA A 61 9.94 0.26 -10.62
C ALA A 61 9.00 -0.89 -11.04
N PHE A 62 7.82 -0.98 -10.41
CA PHE A 62 6.81 -1.98 -10.75
C PHE A 62 6.29 -1.79 -12.18
N LEU A 63 5.99 -0.55 -12.56
CA LEU A 63 5.52 -0.24 -13.91
C LEU A 63 6.58 -0.52 -14.98
N ASP A 64 7.84 -0.22 -14.69
CA ASP A 64 8.95 -0.51 -15.60
C ASP A 64 9.15 -2.01 -15.79
N PHE A 65 9.11 -2.79 -14.70
CA PHE A 65 9.22 -4.25 -14.74
C PHE A 65 8.15 -4.89 -15.63
N TYR A 66 6.91 -4.39 -15.59
CA TYR A 66 5.80 -4.89 -16.41
C TYR A 66 5.69 -4.22 -17.79
N GLY A 67 6.60 -3.30 -18.15
CA GLY A 67 6.53 -2.57 -19.42
C GLY A 67 5.34 -1.61 -19.53
N LEU A 68 4.80 -1.17 -18.40
CA LEU A 68 3.61 -0.32 -18.28
C LEU A 68 3.93 1.16 -18.04
N SER A 69 5.20 1.57 -18.06
CA SER A 69 5.63 2.96 -17.84
C SER A 69 4.99 3.96 -18.80
N LYS A 70 4.66 3.52 -20.02
CA LYS A 70 4.01 4.31 -21.08
C LYS A 70 2.55 3.91 -21.33
N CYS A 71 1.96 3.12 -20.44
CA CYS A 71 0.58 2.67 -20.61
C CYS A 71 -0.43 3.81 -20.44
N LYS A 72 -1.64 3.64 -21.00
CA LYS A 72 -2.76 4.56 -20.72
C LYS A 72 -3.27 4.30 -19.30
N PRO A 73 -3.27 5.32 -18.41
CA PRO A 73 -3.68 5.14 -17.03
C PRO A 73 -5.16 4.80 -16.92
N ALA A 74 -5.51 4.05 -15.87
CA ALA A 74 -6.89 3.80 -15.48
C ALA A 74 -7.33 4.84 -14.43
N SER A 75 -8.60 5.22 -14.44
CA SER A 75 -9.16 6.21 -13.50
C SER A 75 -9.66 5.60 -12.19
N THR A 76 -9.86 4.29 -12.14
CA THR A 76 -10.32 3.56 -10.95
C THR A 76 -9.40 2.37 -10.67
N PRO A 77 -9.21 1.98 -9.40
CA PRO A 77 -8.38 0.83 -9.04
C PRO A 77 -9.03 -0.51 -9.40
N LEU A 78 -10.36 -0.54 -9.51
CA LEU A 78 -11.16 -1.69 -9.90
C LEU A 78 -12.14 -1.27 -11.00
N LEU A 79 -12.38 -2.17 -11.96
CA LEU A 79 -13.40 -1.99 -12.98
C LEU A 79 -14.79 -2.19 -12.35
N PRO A 80 -15.74 -1.26 -12.55
CA PRO A 80 -17.10 -1.43 -12.06
C PRO A 80 -17.77 -2.65 -12.71
N ASN A 81 -18.53 -3.40 -11.92
CA ASN A 81 -19.29 -4.59 -12.33
C ASN A 81 -18.45 -5.80 -12.80
N VAL A 82 -17.16 -5.87 -12.47
CA VAL A 82 -16.37 -7.10 -12.68
C VAL A 82 -16.61 -8.03 -11.51
N HIS A 83 -17.44 -9.05 -11.72
CA HIS A 83 -17.57 -10.16 -10.78
C HIS A 83 -16.45 -11.17 -11.04
N MET A 84 -15.56 -11.35 -10.07
CA MET A 84 -14.55 -12.41 -10.09
C MET A 84 -15.23 -13.73 -9.69
N SER A 85 -15.91 -14.36 -10.63
CA SER A 85 -16.48 -15.70 -10.45
C SER A 85 -15.48 -16.74 -10.95
N PRO A 86 -15.26 -17.87 -10.25
CA PRO A 86 -14.35 -18.88 -10.75
C PRO A 86 -14.84 -19.42 -12.09
N THR A 87 -13.95 -19.41 -13.08
CA THR A 87 -14.23 -19.77 -14.46
C THR A 87 -13.57 -21.11 -14.80
N THR A 88 -13.80 -21.59 -16.02
CA THR A 88 -13.39 -22.90 -16.54
C THR A 88 -11.89 -23.19 -16.41
N GLU A 89 -11.53 -24.49 -16.39
CA GLU A 89 -10.14 -24.98 -16.33
C GLU A 89 -9.21 -24.31 -17.36
N ASP A 90 -9.74 -23.96 -18.54
CA ASP A 90 -9.04 -23.22 -19.60
C ASP A 90 -8.40 -21.90 -19.14
N GLU A 91 -9.05 -21.15 -18.23
CA GLU A 91 -8.52 -19.86 -17.75
C GLU A 91 -7.38 -20.01 -16.74
N ILE A 92 -7.38 -21.12 -16.00
CA ILE A 92 -6.29 -21.48 -15.10
C ILE A 92 -5.06 -21.90 -15.92
N GLU A 93 -5.26 -22.65 -17.01
CA GLU A 93 -4.17 -23.04 -17.91
C GLU A 93 -3.51 -21.83 -18.57
N LYS A 94 -4.30 -20.84 -19.03
CA LYS A 94 -3.75 -19.60 -19.59
C LYS A 94 -2.85 -18.85 -18.62
N LEU A 95 -3.21 -18.80 -17.33
CA LEU A 95 -2.36 -18.16 -16.33
C LEU A 95 -1.07 -18.96 -16.08
N LYS A 96 -1.16 -20.29 -16.00
CA LYS A 96 0.02 -21.16 -15.83
C LYS A 96 1.05 -20.96 -16.95
N LEU A 97 0.59 -20.69 -18.17
CA LEU A 97 1.46 -20.37 -19.31
C LEU A 97 2.25 -19.06 -19.14
N LEU A 98 1.78 -18.13 -18.31
CA LEU A 98 2.48 -16.85 -18.05
C LEU A 98 3.64 -16.99 -17.05
N VAL A 99 3.72 -18.11 -16.31
CA VAL A 99 4.79 -18.38 -15.32
C VAL A 99 4.97 -17.22 -14.33
N VAL A 100 3.86 -16.70 -13.82
CA VAL A 100 3.83 -15.57 -12.88
C VAL A 100 3.68 -16.04 -11.44
N ASN A 101 4.38 -15.39 -10.51
CA ASN A 101 4.21 -15.64 -9.07
C ASN A 101 3.12 -14.73 -8.50
N TYR A 102 1.86 -15.04 -8.80
CA TYR A 102 0.71 -14.23 -8.39
C TYR A 102 0.74 -13.83 -6.91
N CYS A 103 1.07 -14.75 -6.00
CA CYS A 103 1.11 -14.47 -4.57
C CYS A 103 2.13 -13.38 -4.19
N SER A 104 3.32 -13.43 -4.78
CA SER A 104 4.34 -12.40 -4.59
C SER A 104 3.85 -11.04 -5.08
N GLU A 105 3.25 -11.00 -6.27
CA GLU A 105 2.79 -9.76 -6.89
C GLU A 105 1.65 -9.08 -6.12
N ILE A 106 0.68 -9.86 -5.64
CA ILE A 106 -0.38 -9.33 -4.77
C ILE A 106 0.21 -8.87 -3.42
N GLY A 107 1.23 -9.57 -2.90
CA GLY A 107 1.98 -9.14 -1.72
C GLY A 107 2.60 -7.75 -1.88
N SER A 108 3.19 -7.45 -3.04
CA SER A 108 3.75 -6.14 -3.36
C SER A 108 2.70 -5.02 -3.37
N ILE A 109 1.53 -5.24 -3.97
CA ILE A 109 0.45 -4.24 -3.95
C ILE A 109 -0.18 -4.13 -2.55
N LYS A 110 -0.27 -5.23 -1.81
CA LYS A 110 -0.71 -5.21 -0.41
C LYS A 110 0.21 -4.34 0.44
N TYR A 111 1.52 -4.41 0.22
CA TYR A 111 2.45 -3.54 0.93
C TYR A 111 2.14 -2.06 0.67
N LEU A 112 1.97 -1.65 -0.60
CA LEU A 112 1.54 -0.29 -0.96
C LEU A 112 0.25 0.10 -0.24
N SER A 113 -0.77 -0.78 -0.23
CA SER A 113 -2.07 -0.46 0.36
C SER A 113 -2.04 -0.30 1.87
N THR A 114 -1.17 -1.04 2.56
CA THR A 114 -0.97 -0.94 4.01
C THR A 114 -0.06 0.20 4.43
N ALA A 115 0.85 0.65 3.57
CA ALA A 115 1.84 1.67 3.91
C ALA A 115 1.40 3.08 3.52
N THR A 116 0.95 3.30 2.28
CA THR A 116 0.68 4.66 1.76
C THR A 116 -0.55 4.81 0.87
N ARG A 117 -1.16 3.72 0.39
CA ARG A 117 -2.23 3.71 -0.63
C ARG A 117 -3.53 3.03 -0.16
N PRO A 118 -4.22 3.58 0.84
CA PRO A 118 -5.46 2.99 1.38
C PRO A 118 -6.57 2.86 0.33
N ASP A 119 -6.52 3.64 -0.75
CA ASP A 119 -7.45 3.54 -1.89
C ASP A 119 -7.38 2.19 -2.63
N LEU A 120 -6.30 1.43 -2.46
CA LEU A 120 -6.12 0.10 -3.05
C LEU A 120 -6.68 -1.04 -2.19
N LEU A 121 -7.09 -0.79 -0.94
CA LEU A 121 -7.46 -1.85 0.01
C LEU A 121 -8.53 -2.80 -0.52
N GLN A 122 -9.58 -2.25 -1.12
CA GLN A 122 -10.71 -3.03 -1.60
C GLN A 122 -10.27 -4.03 -2.67
N ILE A 123 -9.55 -3.56 -3.70
CA ILE A 123 -9.09 -4.44 -4.79
C ILE A 123 -8.05 -5.45 -4.32
N VAL A 124 -7.15 -5.05 -3.41
CA VAL A 124 -6.19 -5.98 -2.82
C VAL A 124 -6.91 -7.06 -2.02
N SER A 125 -7.91 -6.71 -1.21
CA SER A 125 -8.71 -7.66 -0.43
C SER A 125 -9.41 -8.67 -1.34
N SER A 126 -9.96 -8.21 -2.48
CA SER A 126 -10.56 -9.11 -3.48
C SER A 126 -9.52 -10.05 -4.11
N LEU A 127 -8.35 -9.53 -4.53
CA LEU A 127 -7.31 -10.33 -5.19
C LEU A 127 -6.67 -11.37 -4.26
N LEU A 128 -6.57 -11.07 -2.96
CA LEU A 128 -6.05 -11.98 -1.93
C LEU A 128 -6.92 -13.22 -1.71
N GLN A 129 -8.20 -13.20 -2.10
CA GLN A 129 -9.08 -14.37 -2.00
C GLN A 129 -8.67 -15.48 -2.98
N PHE A 130 -7.90 -15.15 -4.02
CA PHE A 130 -7.55 -16.06 -5.12
C PHE A 130 -6.05 -16.42 -5.15
N LEU A 131 -5.38 -16.45 -3.98
CA LEU A 131 -3.95 -16.76 -3.91
C LEU A 131 -3.61 -18.21 -4.26
N GLU A 132 -4.46 -19.16 -3.89
CA GLU A 132 -4.22 -20.60 -4.12
C GLU A 132 -4.48 -21.00 -5.57
N ASN A 133 -5.58 -20.49 -6.16
CA ASN A 133 -6.02 -20.82 -7.52
C ASN A 133 -6.32 -19.53 -8.29
N PRO A 134 -5.30 -18.74 -8.68
CA PRO A 134 -5.51 -17.57 -9.49
C PRO A 134 -5.88 -17.95 -10.94
N GLU A 135 -6.62 -17.07 -11.61
CA GLU A 135 -7.10 -17.22 -12.98
C GLU A 135 -6.65 -16.01 -13.81
N ILE A 136 -6.75 -16.09 -15.14
CA ILE A 136 -6.33 -14.97 -16.00
C ILE A 136 -7.05 -13.66 -15.67
N GLN A 137 -8.31 -13.72 -15.23
CA GLN A 137 -9.08 -12.55 -14.86
C GLN A 137 -8.50 -11.84 -13.64
N HIS A 138 -7.99 -12.59 -12.66
CA HIS A 138 -7.34 -12.04 -11.47
C HIS A 138 -6.02 -11.36 -11.86
N TRP A 139 -5.29 -11.95 -12.81
CA TRP A 139 -4.09 -11.34 -13.37
C TRP A 139 -4.40 -10.06 -14.16
N ASN A 140 -5.45 -10.06 -14.98
CA ASN A 140 -5.88 -8.87 -15.71
C ASN A 140 -6.33 -7.76 -14.76
N ALA A 141 -7.00 -8.11 -13.65
CA ALA A 141 -7.35 -7.16 -12.61
C ALA A 141 -6.10 -6.58 -11.91
N PHE A 142 -5.10 -7.40 -11.61
CA PHE A 142 -3.80 -6.93 -11.14
C PHE A 142 -3.14 -5.94 -12.11
N LEU A 143 -3.07 -6.27 -13.41
CA LEU A 143 -2.55 -5.36 -14.43
C LEU A 143 -3.36 -4.07 -14.54
N HIS A 144 -4.67 -4.12 -14.30
CA HIS A 144 -5.51 -2.93 -14.22
C HIS A 144 -5.13 -2.03 -13.03
N VAL A 145 -4.84 -2.61 -11.85
CA VAL A 145 -4.32 -1.86 -10.70
C VAL A 145 -3.02 -1.16 -11.05
N LEU A 146 -2.11 -1.82 -11.78
CA LEU A 146 -0.87 -1.17 -12.24
C LEU A 146 -1.16 0.04 -13.13
N ARG A 147 -2.10 -0.08 -14.07
CA ARG A 147 -2.52 1.05 -14.91
C ARG A 147 -3.13 2.19 -14.09
N TYR A 148 -3.86 1.88 -13.02
CA TYR A 148 -4.37 2.91 -12.10
C TYR A 148 -3.23 3.59 -11.33
N LEU A 149 -2.29 2.80 -10.81
CA LEU A 149 -1.08 3.28 -10.17
C LEU A 149 -0.29 4.22 -11.09
N LYS A 150 -0.22 3.94 -12.40
CA LYS A 150 0.42 4.82 -13.38
C LYS A 150 -0.18 6.23 -13.43
N GLY A 151 -1.48 6.36 -13.19
CA GLY A 151 -2.16 7.67 -13.14
C GLY A 151 -2.08 8.37 -11.79
N THR A 152 -1.60 7.68 -10.76
CA THR A 152 -1.66 8.11 -9.35
C THR A 152 -0.33 7.91 -8.62
N GLN A 153 0.79 7.93 -9.35
CA GLN A 153 2.12 7.58 -8.81
C GLN A 153 2.60 8.54 -7.73
N ASP A 154 2.12 9.78 -7.78
CA ASP A 154 2.41 10.90 -6.90
C ASP A 154 1.53 10.94 -5.64
N MET A 155 0.53 10.04 -5.54
CA MET A 155 -0.32 9.96 -4.36
C MET A 155 0.45 9.39 -3.15
N GLY A 156 0.14 9.95 -1.98
CA GLY A 156 0.65 9.52 -0.69
C GLY A 156 -0.19 10.08 0.45
N LEU A 157 0.24 9.81 1.69
CA LEU A 157 -0.43 10.27 2.90
C LEU A 157 0.22 11.56 3.38
N ILE A 158 -0.59 12.58 3.67
CA ILE A 158 -0.14 13.86 4.21
C ILE A 158 -0.68 13.99 5.64
N TYR A 159 0.24 14.19 6.57
CA TYR A 159 -0.01 14.46 7.98
C TYR A 159 0.33 15.91 8.24
N SER A 160 -0.69 16.75 8.40
CA SER A 160 -0.51 18.18 8.61
C SER A 160 -0.77 18.55 10.07
N ILE A 161 -0.06 19.56 10.56
CA ILE A 161 -0.33 20.17 11.85
C ILE A 161 -1.63 20.96 11.71
N ASN A 162 -2.73 20.30 12.05
CA ASN A 162 -4.04 20.90 12.07
C ASN A 162 -4.38 21.11 13.55
N GLY A 163 -4.78 22.31 13.95
CA GLY A 163 -5.15 22.61 15.34
C GLY A 163 -6.40 21.86 15.85
N ALA A 164 -6.92 20.91 15.07
CA ALA A 164 -7.93 19.97 15.48
C ALA A 164 -7.27 18.90 16.36
N LEU A 165 -7.86 18.62 17.53
CA LEU A 165 -7.42 17.56 18.43
C LEU A 165 -8.54 16.52 18.52
N GLY A 166 -8.30 15.31 18.02
CA GLY A 166 -9.23 14.21 18.21
C GLY A 166 -9.12 13.05 17.23
N ILE A 167 -9.63 11.91 17.67
CA ILE A 167 -9.79 10.71 16.85
C ILE A 167 -11.21 10.69 16.29
N LYS A 168 -11.33 10.54 14.97
CA LYS A 168 -12.60 10.22 14.30
C LYS A 168 -12.47 8.84 13.67
N ALA A 169 -13.49 8.00 13.81
CA ALA A 169 -13.52 6.68 13.21
C ALA A 169 -14.77 6.55 12.34
N TYR A 170 -14.59 5.94 11.18
CA TYR A 170 -15.63 5.64 10.21
C TYR A 170 -15.60 4.15 9.94
N SER A 171 -16.77 3.57 9.75
CA SER A 171 -16.93 2.17 9.40
C SER A 171 -18.00 2.06 8.33
N ASP A 172 -17.74 1.21 7.34
CA ASP A 172 -18.71 0.86 6.32
C ASP A 172 -18.73 -0.66 6.16
N ALA A 173 -19.88 -1.20 5.80
CA ALA A 173 -20.04 -2.63 5.59
C ALA A 173 -20.84 -2.85 4.32
N ASP A 174 -20.27 -3.65 3.42
CA ASP A 174 -20.92 -4.03 2.19
C ASP A 174 -21.44 -5.47 2.30
N TRP A 175 -22.66 -5.69 1.83
CA TRP A 175 -23.35 -6.98 1.90
C TRP A 175 -23.35 -7.65 0.53
N ASP A 176 -23.11 -8.97 0.51
CA ASP A 176 -23.19 -9.82 -0.70
C ASP A 176 -22.14 -9.55 -1.79
N ASN A 177 -21.01 -8.93 -1.44
CA ASN A 177 -19.95 -8.62 -2.40
C ASN A 177 -19.20 -9.89 -2.90
N CYS A 178 -19.30 -11.01 -2.17
CA CYS A 178 -18.89 -12.33 -2.64
C CYS A 178 -20.12 -13.19 -2.96
N GLN A 179 -20.52 -13.28 -4.23
CA GLN A 179 -21.69 -14.08 -4.66
C GLN A 179 -21.63 -15.56 -4.23
N GLN A 180 -20.43 -16.08 -3.97
CA GLN A 180 -20.22 -17.47 -3.59
C GLN A 180 -20.42 -17.72 -2.09
N THR A 181 -19.87 -16.85 -1.23
CA THR A 181 -19.92 -17.04 0.23
C THR A 181 -21.03 -16.23 0.90
N ARG A 182 -21.50 -15.16 0.24
CA ARG A 182 -22.42 -14.14 0.77
C ARG A 182 -21.96 -13.49 2.09
N HIS A 183 -20.67 -13.56 2.38
CA HIS A 183 -20.12 -12.92 3.56
C HIS A 183 -20.04 -11.41 3.34
N SER A 184 -20.41 -10.65 4.37
CA SER A 184 -20.22 -9.21 4.39
C SER A 184 -18.74 -8.86 4.55
N VAL A 185 -18.32 -7.76 3.94
CA VAL A 185 -16.97 -7.20 4.08
C VAL A 185 -17.10 -5.89 4.85
N THR A 186 -16.30 -5.72 5.91
CA THR A 186 -16.35 -4.53 6.76
C THR A 186 -15.07 -3.73 6.60
N GLY A 187 -15.19 -2.50 6.12
CA GLY A 187 -14.12 -1.51 6.11
C GLY A 187 -14.20 -0.58 7.32
N TYR A 188 -13.05 -0.13 7.80
CA TYR A 188 -12.98 1.00 8.72
C TYR A 188 -11.76 1.85 8.45
N LEU A 189 -11.88 3.14 8.79
CA LEU A 189 -10.75 4.06 8.82
C LEU A 189 -10.87 4.98 10.03
N ALA A 190 -9.73 5.31 10.63
CA ALA A 190 -9.65 6.29 11.70
C ALA A 190 -8.64 7.38 11.34
N THR A 191 -9.04 8.62 11.61
CA THR A 191 -8.20 9.80 11.44
C THR A 191 -7.85 10.37 12.80
N PHE A 192 -6.60 10.79 12.96
CA PHE A 192 -6.12 11.58 14.08
C PHE A 192 -5.82 12.99 13.56
N ASP A 193 -6.45 14.01 14.14
CA ASP A 193 -6.24 15.43 13.75
C ASP A 193 -6.45 15.65 12.24
N ASP A 194 -7.50 15.01 11.71
CA ASP A 194 -7.89 14.97 10.29
C ASP A 194 -6.89 14.28 9.34
N SER A 195 -5.82 13.67 9.89
CA SER A 195 -4.85 12.86 9.14
C SER A 195 -5.16 11.37 9.29
N LEU A 196 -5.09 10.60 8.20
CA LEU A 196 -5.40 9.17 8.23
C LEU A 196 -4.37 8.38 9.05
N ALA A 197 -4.81 7.74 10.12
CA ALA A 197 -3.93 7.05 11.07
C ALA A 197 -4.09 5.52 11.04
N LEU A 198 -5.29 5.02 10.75
CA LEU A 198 -5.59 3.59 10.73
C LEU A 198 -6.62 3.29 9.64
N TRP A 199 -6.45 2.19 8.93
CA TRP A 199 -7.42 1.71 7.95
C TRP A 199 -7.33 0.20 7.78
N LYS A 200 -8.47 -0.42 7.46
CA LYS A 200 -8.55 -1.84 7.14
C LYS A 200 -9.84 -2.13 6.35
N THR A 201 -9.79 -3.21 5.58
CA THR A 201 -10.94 -3.87 4.95
C THR A 201 -10.91 -5.37 5.27
#